data_AF-A0A969FWC4-F1
#
_entry.id   AF-A0A969FWC4-F1
#
_cell.length_a   1.000
_cell.length_b   1.000
_cell.length_c   1.000
_cell.angle_alpha   90.00
_cell.angle_beta   90.00
_cell.angle_gamma   90.00
#
_symmetry.space_group_name_H-M   'P 1'
#
loop_
_entity.id
_entity.type
_entity.pdbx_description
1 polymer ?
#
loop_
_entity_poly.entity_id
_entity_poly.type
_entity_poly.pdbx_seq_one_letter_code
_entity_poly.pdbx_strand_id
1 'polypeptide(L)'
;MVTLLQSIYRDSMVADATDPLKTEAFEMALRTQLLDLLERLMSQIAHLNDQREWNLPEAQRRAWGINLMCYLPTALTDDDLSRHIVSSYNHLKRILSALVTPSGWQLSAEQQQAYLSNILPYVPFGSRDEQATRVVTFYHQEHLQVEALRDKTHPEHHEQWKTWFGEVLAILCRKNLVTWATRKDPSVLPDDLCQIALLEIVRSLPQYRYGSRLSTWVFPIITRSIQNTIDKPLLPTIPLGSETDECNQVPDETDERNQAPDIAGLAQDHLFRDTVREILQRHFDPRECHVWWLHVDGHSLRLIGKRIGATEWFVRTTITKIRELLRSPRYSHLWEQHEEQKTNATSRDDAEGSPDA
;
A
#
# COMPACT_ATOMS: atom_id res chain seq x y z
N MET A 1 -26.18 5.47 -5.95
CA MET A 1 -25.66 6.85 -6.17
C MET A 1 -24.91 6.96 -7.48
N VAL A 2 -23.80 6.22 -7.69
CA VAL A 2 -23.04 6.21 -8.95
C VAL A 2 -23.92 5.87 -10.17
N THR A 3 -24.77 4.85 -10.06
CA THR A 3 -25.70 4.44 -11.13
C THR A 3 -26.75 5.52 -11.48
N LEU A 4 -27.17 6.32 -10.50
CA LEU A 4 -28.12 7.41 -10.71
C LEU A 4 -27.43 8.60 -11.39
N LEU A 5 -26.22 8.96 -10.95
CA LEU A 5 -25.39 9.99 -11.59
C LEU A 5 -25.03 9.62 -13.04
N GLN A 6 -24.79 8.33 -13.31
CA GLN A 6 -24.57 7.81 -14.66
C GLN A 6 -25.83 7.88 -15.54
N SER A 7 -27.02 7.62 -14.99
CA SER A 7 -28.30 7.75 -15.70
C SER A 7 -28.56 9.21 -16.11
N ILE A 8 -28.39 10.14 -15.17
CA ILE A 8 -28.68 11.57 -15.38
C ILE A 8 -27.73 12.19 -16.42
N TYR A 9 -26.46 11.79 -16.40
CA TYR A 9 -25.47 12.24 -17.39
C TYR A 9 -25.69 11.63 -18.78
N ARG A 10 -26.19 10.39 -18.86
CA ARG A 10 -26.54 9.74 -20.14
C ARG A 10 -27.71 10.46 -20.81
N ASP A 11 -28.71 10.85 -20.03
CA ASP A 11 -29.87 11.61 -20.52
C ASP A 11 -29.48 13.05 -20.95
N SER A 12 -28.40 13.62 -20.40
CA SER A 12 -27.90 14.95 -20.77
C SER A 12 -27.11 14.99 -22.08
N MET A 13 -26.47 13.90 -22.48
CA MET A 13 -25.69 13.82 -23.73
C MET A 13 -26.57 13.75 -24.99
N VAL A 14 -27.85 13.41 -24.84
CA VAL A 14 -28.83 13.42 -25.94
C VAL A 14 -29.40 14.83 -26.18
N ALA A 15 -29.25 15.74 -25.21
CA ALA A 15 -29.68 17.13 -25.34
C ALA A 15 -28.58 17.97 -26.03
N ASP A 16 -28.88 18.46 -27.23
CA ASP A 16 -28.02 19.30 -28.06
C ASP A 16 -27.46 20.51 -27.28
N ALA A 17 -26.13 20.59 -27.15
CA ALA A 17 -25.41 21.51 -26.26
C ALA A 17 -25.40 22.99 -26.71
N THR A 18 -26.17 23.34 -27.74
CA THR A 18 -26.23 24.68 -28.32
C THR A 18 -27.33 25.57 -27.73
N ASP A 19 -28.20 25.02 -26.87
CA ASP A 19 -29.33 25.77 -26.31
C ASP A 19 -29.10 26.10 -24.82
N PRO A 20 -28.76 27.36 -24.47
CA PRO A 20 -28.48 27.77 -23.09
C PRO A 20 -29.69 27.61 -22.16
N LEU A 21 -30.92 27.62 -22.68
CA LEU A 21 -32.13 27.40 -21.87
C LEU A 21 -32.28 25.93 -21.44
N LYS A 22 -31.75 24.99 -22.23
CA LYS A 22 -31.73 23.56 -21.87
C LYS A 22 -30.68 23.27 -20.79
N THR A 23 -29.58 24.02 -20.77
CA THR A 23 -28.54 23.92 -19.74
C THR A 23 -29.06 24.35 -18.37
N GLU A 24 -29.78 25.48 -18.27
CA GLU A 24 -30.40 25.92 -17.00
C GLU A 24 -31.46 24.94 -16.49
N ALA A 25 -32.36 24.48 -17.38
CA ALA A 25 -33.39 23.51 -17.01
C ALA A 25 -32.78 22.18 -16.53
N PHE A 26 -31.65 21.77 -17.12
CA PHE A 26 -30.90 20.58 -16.72
C PHE A 26 -30.20 20.78 -15.37
N GLU A 27 -29.52 21.89 -15.14
CA GLU A 27 -28.90 22.21 -13.85
C GLU A 27 -29.94 22.22 -12.72
N MET A 28 -31.12 22.77 -12.99
CA MET A 28 -32.24 22.77 -12.05
C MET A 28 -32.74 21.35 -11.76
N ALA A 29 -32.93 20.51 -12.79
CA ALA A 29 -33.36 19.12 -12.63
C ALA A 29 -32.33 18.25 -11.88
N LEU A 30 -31.05 18.41 -12.21
CA LEU A 30 -29.93 17.74 -11.53
C LEU A 30 -29.89 18.12 -10.04
N ARG A 31 -30.07 19.41 -9.75
CA ARG A 31 -30.12 19.93 -8.39
C ARG A 31 -31.28 19.34 -7.60
N THR A 32 -32.49 19.31 -8.16
CA THR A 32 -33.66 18.72 -7.50
C THR A 32 -33.46 17.23 -7.22
N GLN A 33 -32.87 16.47 -8.14
CA GLN A 33 -32.61 15.04 -7.93
C GLN A 33 -31.50 14.77 -6.92
N LEU A 34 -30.44 15.58 -6.90
CA LEU A 34 -29.38 15.50 -5.88
C LEU A 34 -29.93 15.80 -4.48
N LEU A 35 -30.80 16.79 -4.36
CA LEU A 35 -31.48 17.13 -3.12
C LEU A 35 -32.38 16.00 -2.60
N ASP A 36 -33.25 15.44 -3.44
CA ASP A 36 -34.10 14.30 -3.06
C ASP A 36 -33.26 13.08 -2.67
N LEU A 37 -32.14 12.84 -3.35
CA LEU A 37 -31.23 11.75 -3.01
C LEU A 37 -30.49 12.00 -1.68
N LEU A 38 -30.03 13.22 -1.43
CA LEU A 38 -29.42 13.61 -0.16
C LEU A 38 -30.42 13.49 0.98
N GLU A 39 -31.67 13.92 0.79
CA GLU A 39 -32.73 13.82 1.79
C GLU A 39 -33.10 12.37 2.11
N ARG A 40 -33.15 11.50 1.09
CA ARG A 40 -33.34 10.05 1.25
C ARG A 40 -32.16 9.39 1.96
N LEU A 41 -30.93 9.75 1.62
CA LEU A 41 -29.74 9.22 2.28
C LEU A 41 -29.67 9.68 3.73
N MET A 42 -29.95 10.95 4.01
CA MET A 42 -30.02 11.49 5.37
C MET A 42 -31.13 10.81 6.17
N SER A 43 -32.30 10.58 5.58
CA SER A 43 -33.41 9.84 6.21
C SER A 43 -33.07 8.36 6.46
N GLN A 44 -32.41 7.69 5.52
CA GLN A 44 -31.92 6.32 5.72
C GLN A 44 -30.87 6.24 6.82
N ILE A 45 -29.91 7.18 6.85
CA ILE A 45 -28.90 7.26 7.91
C ILE A 45 -29.55 7.53 9.27
N ALA A 46 -30.54 8.42 9.33
CA ALA A 46 -31.29 8.70 10.55
C ALA A 46 -32.08 7.47 11.02
N HIS A 47 -32.77 6.78 10.10
CA HIS A 47 -33.51 5.55 10.40
C HIS A 47 -32.60 4.41 10.89
N LEU A 48 -31.46 4.21 10.22
CA LEU A 48 -30.47 3.20 10.58
C LEU A 48 -29.78 3.50 11.94
N ASN A 49 -29.60 4.77 12.28
CA ASN A 49 -29.13 5.18 13.60
C ASN A 49 -30.19 4.92 14.70
N ASP A 50 -31.47 5.17 14.39
CA ASP A 50 -32.58 5.01 15.34
C ASP A 50 -32.88 3.53 15.63
N GLN A 51 -32.73 2.66 14.62
CA GLN A 51 -32.94 1.21 14.79
C GLN A 51 -31.83 0.48 15.56
N ARG A 52 -30.74 1.15 15.98
CA ARG A 52 -29.56 0.52 16.61
C ARG A 52 -28.95 -0.65 15.83
N GLU A 53 -29.35 -0.90 14.59
CA GLU A 53 -28.84 -2.00 13.75
C GLU A 53 -27.43 -1.72 13.19
N TRP A 54 -26.93 -0.50 13.34
CA TRP A 54 -25.54 -0.17 13.03
C TRP A 54 -24.59 -0.59 14.16
N ASN A 55 -24.26 -1.89 14.19
CA ASN A 55 -23.10 -2.45 14.89
C ASN A 55 -21.78 -2.10 14.19
N LEU A 56 -21.63 -0.87 13.69
CA LEU A 56 -20.33 -0.38 13.25
C LEU A 56 -19.55 0.12 14.48
N PRO A 57 -18.29 -0.32 14.67
CA PRO A 57 -17.41 0.21 15.70
C PRO A 57 -17.43 1.73 15.71
N GLU A 58 -17.42 2.34 16.89
CA GLU A 58 -17.53 3.80 17.06
C GLU A 58 -16.51 4.59 16.22
N ALA A 59 -15.33 4.00 15.99
CA ALA A 59 -14.29 4.54 15.10
C ALA A 59 -14.75 4.68 13.62
N GLN A 60 -15.53 3.74 13.09
CA GLN A 60 -16.06 3.81 11.72
C GLN A 60 -17.22 4.81 11.60
N ARG A 61 -18.09 4.89 12.62
CA ARG A 61 -19.13 5.94 12.70
C ARG A 61 -18.52 7.33 12.76
N ARG A 62 -17.46 7.51 13.55
CA ARG A 62 -16.69 8.76 13.57
C ARG A 62 -15.97 9.02 12.25
N ALA A 63 -15.38 8.02 11.59
CA ALA A 63 -14.72 8.21 10.30
C ALA A 63 -15.70 8.62 9.17
N TRP A 64 -16.91 8.08 9.16
CA TRP A 64 -17.96 8.49 8.21
C TRP A 64 -18.54 9.86 8.54
N GLY A 65 -18.88 10.11 9.81
CA GLY A 65 -19.34 11.42 10.26
C GLY A 65 -18.31 12.52 10.02
N ILE A 66 -17.02 12.26 10.27
CA ILE A 66 -15.90 13.17 9.99
C ILE A 66 -15.69 13.32 8.47
N ASN A 67 -15.82 12.27 7.65
CA ASN A 67 -15.72 12.43 6.19
C ASN A 67 -16.93 13.14 5.58
N LEU A 68 -18.12 13.14 6.18
CA LEU A 68 -19.23 13.97 5.69
C LEU A 68 -19.13 15.41 6.23
N MET A 69 -18.78 15.57 7.51
CA MET A 69 -18.73 16.86 8.21
C MET A 69 -17.44 17.67 7.93
N CYS A 70 -16.31 17.03 7.62
CA CYS A 70 -15.11 17.76 7.16
C CYS A 70 -15.24 18.26 5.72
N TYR A 71 -16.24 17.77 4.98
CA TYR A 71 -16.52 18.17 3.60
C TYR A 71 -17.66 19.18 3.50
N LEU A 72 -18.41 19.39 4.59
CA LEU A 72 -19.41 20.43 4.73
C LEU A 72 -18.90 21.48 5.71
N PRO A 73 -18.32 22.60 5.24
CA PRO A 73 -18.26 23.79 6.07
C PRO A 73 -19.67 24.03 6.60
N THR A 74 -19.78 24.21 7.91
CA THR A 74 -21.03 24.39 8.67
C THR A 74 -21.88 25.60 8.23
N ALA A 75 -21.52 26.25 7.12
CA ALA A 75 -22.13 27.45 6.58
C ALA A 75 -22.35 27.43 5.05
N LEU A 76 -22.06 26.34 4.33
CA LEU A 76 -22.40 26.29 2.90
C LEU A 76 -23.90 26.07 2.74
N THR A 77 -24.55 27.01 2.05
CA THR A 77 -25.88 26.76 1.52
C THR A 77 -25.79 25.62 0.50
N ASP A 78 -26.89 24.90 0.31
CA ASP A 78 -26.99 23.83 -0.70
C ASP A 78 -26.57 24.29 -2.12
N ASP A 79 -26.80 25.58 -2.40
CA ASP A 79 -26.37 26.25 -3.62
C ASP A 79 -24.85 26.39 -3.77
N ASP A 80 -24.11 26.53 -2.67
CA ASP A 80 -22.67 26.67 -2.72
C ASP A 80 -21.98 25.31 -2.83
N LEU A 81 -22.51 24.28 -2.15
CA LEU A 81 -21.98 22.93 -2.23
C LEU A 81 -22.05 22.36 -3.64
N SER A 82 -23.21 22.51 -4.31
CA SER A 82 -23.40 22.06 -5.69
C SER A 82 -22.42 22.76 -6.64
N ARG A 83 -22.29 24.09 -6.53
CA ARG A 83 -21.30 24.87 -7.29
C ARG A 83 -19.86 24.42 -7.04
N HIS A 84 -19.50 24.08 -5.80
CA HIS A 84 -18.18 23.57 -5.47
C HIS A 84 -17.91 22.19 -6.05
N ILE A 85 -18.86 21.25 -5.96
CA ILE A 85 -18.72 19.90 -6.53
C ILE A 85 -18.54 19.98 -8.05
N VAL A 86 -19.37 20.78 -8.73
CA VAL A 86 -19.27 20.98 -10.19
C VAL A 86 -17.93 21.62 -10.56
N SER A 87 -17.48 22.62 -9.79
CA SER A 87 -16.17 23.26 -9.99
C SER A 87 -15.00 22.27 -9.83
N SER A 88 -14.99 21.47 -8.76
CA SER A 88 -13.97 20.44 -8.53
C SER A 88 -13.99 19.35 -9.60
N TYR A 89 -15.17 18.93 -10.06
CA TYR A 89 -15.30 17.96 -11.15
C TYR A 89 -14.72 18.51 -12.46
N ASN A 90 -15.10 19.73 -12.84
CA ASN A 90 -14.59 20.38 -14.05
C ASN A 90 -13.07 20.63 -13.99
N HIS A 91 -12.57 20.98 -12.81
CA HIS A 91 -11.14 21.11 -12.54
C HIS A 91 -10.39 19.79 -12.76
N LEU A 92 -10.87 18.70 -12.18
CA LEU A 92 -10.27 17.38 -12.36
C LEU A 92 -10.39 16.86 -13.79
N LYS A 93 -11.52 17.11 -14.46
CA LYS A 93 -11.69 16.79 -15.88
C LYS A 93 -10.62 17.47 -16.73
N ARG A 94 -10.37 18.76 -16.51
CA ARG A 94 -9.29 19.50 -17.21
C ARG A 94 -7.91 18.88 -16.97
N ILE A 95 -7.59 18.53 -15.73
CA ILE A 95 -6.31 17.90 -15.37
C ILE A 95 -6.19 16.51 -16.02
N LEU A 96 -7.24 15.70 -15.95
CA LEU A 96 -7.25 14.37 -16.55
C LEU A 96 -7.04 14.45 -18.07
N SER A 97 -7.75 15.33 -18.76
CA SER A 97 -7.55 15.54 -20.21
C SER A 97 -6.12 16.00 -20.54
N ALA A 98 -5.50 16.82 -19.69
CA ALA A 98 -4.11 17.24 -19.87
C ALA A 98 -3.09 16.11 -19.62
N LEU A 99 -3.44 15.10 -18.82
CA LEU A 99 -2.57 13.95 -18.53
C LEU A 99 -2.76 12.78 -19.50
N VAL A 100 -3.98 12.54 -19.98
CA VAL A 100 -4.30 11.39 -20.86
C VAL A 100 -3.56 11.48 -22.19
N THR A 101 -3.51 12.66 -22.82
CA THR A 101 -2.88 12.83 -24.15
C THR A 101 -1.37 12.60 -24.13
N PRO A 102 -0.59 13.20 -23.20
CA PRO A 102 0.87 13.02 -23.19
C PRO A 102 1.31 11.68 -22.60
N SER A 103 0.53 11.12 -21.67
CA SER A 103 0.94 9.94 -20.90
C SER A 103 0.49 8.61 -21.54
N GLY A 104 -0.31 8.66 -22.61
CA GLY A 104 -0.72 7.46 -23.35
C GLY A 104 -1.67 6.54 -22.58
N TRP A 105 -2.50 7.07 -21.67
CA TRP A 105 -3.39 6.26 -20.82
C TRP A 105 -4.53 5.56 -21.56
N GLN A 106 -4.82 5.97 -22.81
CA GLN A 106 -5.82 5.35 -23.70
C GLN A 106 -7.23 5.16 -23.08
N LEU A 107 -7.65 6.03 -22.15
CA LEU A 107 -8.96 5.95 -21.53
C LEU A 107 -10.06 6.42 -22.48
N SER A 108 -11.07 5.58 -22.71
CA SER A 108 -12.32 5.97 -23.39
C SER A 108 -13.09 7.03 -22.60
N ALA A 109 -14.04 7.72 -23.23
CA ALA A 109 -14.85 8.75 -22.57
C ALA A 109 -15.61 8.20 -21.34
N GLU A 110 -16.16 6.99 -21.46
CA GLU A 110 -16.85 6.30 -20.35
C GLU A 110 -15.90 5.97 -19.20
N GLN A 111 -14.69 5.47 -19.53
CA GLN A 111 -13.66 5.20 -18.52
C GLN A 111 -13.17 6.48 -17.85
N GLN A 112 -12.99 7.58 -18.59
CA GLN A 112 -12.62 8.87 -17.99
C GLN A 112 -13.67 9.35 -16.99
N GLN A 113 -14.95 9.19 -17.31
CA GLN A 113 -16.02 9.56 -16.39
C GLN A 113 -16.03 8.69 -15.13
N ALA A 114 -15.93 7.37 -15.27
CA ALA A 114 -15.84 6.45 -14.14
C ALA A 114 -14.61 6.79 -13.27
N TYR A 115 -13.48 7.05 -13.91
CA TYR A 115 -12.23 7.44 -13.27
C TYR A 115 -12.36 8.73 -12.47
N LEU A 116 -12.99 9.77 -13.04
CA LEU A 116 -13.27 11.03 -12.34
C LEU A 116 -14.18 10.80 -11.13
N SER A 117 -15.20 9.97 -11.26
CA SER A 117 -16.11 9.67 -10.15
C SER A 117 -15.42 8.96 -8.98
N ASN A 118 -14.46 8.07 -9.28
CA ASN A 118 -13.71 7.33 -8.26
C ASN A 118 -12.64 8.19 -7.59
N ILE A 119 -12.04 9.14 -8.30
CA ILE A 119 -10.96 9.96 -7.74
C ILE A 119 -11.45 11.20 -6.98
N LEU A 120 -12.64 11.70 -7.30
CA LEU A 120 -13.21 12.91 -6.70
C LEU A 120 -13.15 12.93 -5.15
N PRO A 121 -13.45 11.83 -4.42
CA PRO A 121 -13.38 11.82 -2.95
C PRO A 121 -11.97 12.03 -2.38
N TYR A 122 -10.92 11.77 -3.16
CA TYR A 122 -9.52 11.83 -2.72
C TYR A 122 -8.87 13.20 -2.94
N VAL A 123 -9.54 14.11 -3.66
CA VAL A 123 -9.00 15.43 -4.00
C VAL A 123 -9.62 16.46 -3.05
N PRO A 124 -8.82 17.12 -2.19
CA PRO A 124 -9.34 18.15 -1.31
C PRO A 124 -9.99 19.30 -2.09
N PHE A 125 -11.08 19.85 -1.56
CA PHE A 125 -11.71 21.02 -2.15
C PHE A 125 -10.73 22.19 -2.23
N GLY A 126 -10.77 22.92 -3.35
CA GLY A 126 -9.86 24.05 -3.59
C GLY A 126 -8.39 23.66 -3.77
N SER A 127 -8.09 22.38 -4.03
CA SER A 127 -6.73 21.95 -4.38
C SER A 127 -6.16 22.76 -5.54
N ARG A 128 -4.87 23.08 -5.48
CA ARG A 128 -4.16 23.68 -6.62
C ARG A 128 -3.93 22.64 -7.72
N ASP A 129 -3.72 23.10 -8.96
CA ASP A 129 -3.44 22.24 -10.12
C ASP A 129 -2.34 21.21 -9.85
N GLU A 130 -1.24 21.61 -9.20
CA GLU A 130 -0.12 20.71 -8.86
C GLU A 130 -0.52 19.58 -7.91
N GLN A 131 -1.35 19.87 -6.91
CA GLN A 131 -1.79 18.88 -5.92
C GLN A 131 -2.78 17.91 -6.55
N ALA A 132 -3.76 18.41 -7.29
CA ALA A 132 -4.73 17.58 -8.00
C ALA A 132 -4.03 16.71 -9.07
N THR A 133 -3.08 17.27 -9.83
CA THR A 133 -2.24 16.53 -10.79
C THR A 133 -1.49 15.38 -10.11
N ARG A 134 -0.90 15.64 -8.94
CA ARG A 134 -0.20 14.62 -8.15
C ARG A 134 -1.13 13.49 -7.71
N VAL A 135 -2.31 13.83 -7.18
CA VAL A 135 -3.33 12.84 -6.76
C VAL A 135 -3.80 12.00 -7.94
N VAL A 136 -4.10 12.62 -9.09
CA VAL A 136 -4.48 11.92 -10.34
C VAL A 136 -3.38 10.98 -10.81
N THR A 137 -2.13 11.40 -10.72
CA THR A 137 -0.97 10.59 -11.12
C THR A 137 -0.78 9.38 -10.22
N PHE A 138 -0.82 9.56 -8.88
CA PHE A 138 -0.63 8.45 -7.95
C PHE A 138 -1.84 7.51 -7.93
N TYR A 139 -3.07 8.04 -8.04
CA TYR A 139 -4.25 7.21 -8.23
C TYR A 139 -4.10 6.34 -9.48
N HIS A 140 -3.65 6.91 -10.61
CA HIS A 140 -3.42 6.12 -11.84
C HIS A 140 -2.46 4.96 -11.62
N GLN A 141 -1.33 5.24 -10.96
CA GLN A 141 -0.24 4.29 -10.78
C GLN A 141 -0.57 3.18 -9.77
N GLU A 142 -1.38 3.47 -8.75
CA GLU A 142 -1.44 2.63 -7.54
C GLU A 142 -2.86 2.20 -7.15
N HIS A 143 -3.93 2.68 -7.81
CA HIS A 143 -5.30 2.37 -7.36
C HIS A 143 -5.63 0.87 -7.37
N LEU A 144 -5.24 0.12 -8.40
CA LEU A 144 -5.48 -1.34 -8.47
C LEU A 144 -4.78 -2.08 -7.33
N GLN A 145 -3.52 -1.69 -7.03
CA GLN A 145 -2.79 -2.26 -5.90
C GLN A 145 -3.48 -1.93 -4.57
N VAL A 146 -3.92 -0.68 -4.38
CA VAL A 146 -4.62 -0.27 -3.15
C VAL A 146 -5.97 -0.99 -3.01
N GLU A 147 -6.70 -1.17 -4.11
CA GLU A 147 -7.96 -1.92 -4.14
C GLU A 147 -7.72 -3.38 -3.78
N ALA A 148 -6.71 -4.03 -4.37
CA ALA A 148 -6.31 -5.38 -4.04
C ALA A 148 -5.94 -5.54 -2.55
N LEU A 149 -5.23 -4.57 -1.97
CA LEU A 149 -4.89 -4.60 -0.54
C LEU A 149 -6.11 -4.39 0.38
N ARG A 150 -7.12 -3.61 -0.06
CA ARG A 150 -8.33 -3.31 0.71
C ARG A 150 -9.37 -4.42 0.66
N ASP A 151 -9.52 -5.06 -0.49
CA ASP A 151 -10.57 -6.05 -0.75
C ASP A 151 -10.01 -7.47 -0.70
N LYS A 152 -10.46 -8.25 0.30
CA LYS A 152 -10.08 -9.65 0.48
C LYS A 152 -10.56 -10.57 -0.65
N THR A 153 -11.58 -10.14 -1.40
CA THR A 153 -12.14 -10.90 -2.53
C THR A 153 -11.44 -10.59 -3.85
N HIS A 154 -10.54 -9.61 -3.87
CA HIS A 154 -9.78 -9.25 -5.06
C HIS A 154 -8.83 -10.40 -5.46
N PRO A 155 -8.73 -10.78 -6.75
CA PRO A 155 -7.91 -11.91 -7.20
C PRO A 155 -6.42 -11.75 -6.85
N GLU A 156 -5.91 -10.52 -6.87
CA GLU A 156 -4.51 -10.24 -6.51
C GLU A 156 -4.28 -9.98 -5.01
N HIS A 157 -5.29 -10.13 -4.14
CA HIS A 157 -5.18 -9.76 -2.72
C HIS A 157 -3.97 -10.41 -2.03
N HIS A 158 -3.85 -11.73 -2.18
CA HIS A 158 -2.77 -12.50 -1.54
C HIS A 158 -1.39 -12.11 -2.08
N GLU A 159 -1.23 -12.03 -3.40
CA GLU A 159 0.03 -11.67 -4.05
C GLU A 159 0.50 -10.25 -3.70
N GLN A 160 -0.43 -9.30 -3.60
CA GLN A 160 -0.09 -7.94 -3.17
C GLN A 160 0.38 -7.90 -1.71
N TRP A 161 -0.27 -8.65 -0.81
CA TRP A 161 0.19 -8.74 0.59
C TRP A 161 1.54 -9.43 0.73
N LYS A 162 1.81 -10.47 -0.08
CA LYS A 162 3.13 -11.12 -0.15
C LYS A 162 4.22 -10.16 -0.63
N THR A 163 3.93 -9.38 -1.67
CA THR A 163 4.83 -8.32 -2.16
C THR A 163 5.11 -7.29 -1.07
N TRP A 164 4.06 -6.84 -0.37
CA TRP A 164 4.17 -5.87 0.71
C TRP A 164 4.90 -6.39 1.94
N PHE A 165 4.81 -7.68 2.25
CA PHE A 165 5.62 -8.31 3.30
C PHE A 165 7.12 -8.10 3.02
N GLY A 166 7.57 -8.35 1.79
CA GLY A 166 8.95 -8.10 1.37
C GLY A 166 9.36 -6.62 1.48
N GLU A 167 8.48 -5.70 1.08
CA GLU A 167 8.73 -4.25 1.20
C GLU A 167 8.83 -3.80 2.67
N VAL A 168 7.95 -4.32 3.53
CA VAL A 168 8.00 -4.06 4.98
C VAL A 168 9.33 -4.54 5.54
N LEU A 169 9.70 -5.79 5.30
CA LEU A 169 10.97 -6.36 5.77
C LEU A 169 12.16 -5.52 5.29
N ALA A 170 12.17 -5.10 4.03
CA ALA A 170 13.19 -4.22 3.48
C ALA A 170 13.24 -2.86 4.20
N ILE A 171 12.09 -2.30 4.61
CA ILE A 171 12.03 -1.05 5.39
C ILE A 171 12.58 -1.27 6.81
N LEU A 172 12.22 -2.38 7.47
CA LEU A 172 12.71 -2.70 8.81
C LEU A 172 14.24 -2.88 8.82
N CYS A 173 14.78 -3.61 7.85
CA CYS A 173 16.23 -3.80 7.68
C CYS A 173 16.94 -2.47 7.37
N ARG A 174 16.44 -1.67 6.42
CA ARG A 174 17.01 -0.34 6.10
C ARG A 174 17.04 0.62 7.29
N LYS A 175 16.13 0.45 8.24
CA LYS A 175 16.06 1.25 9.47
C LYS A 175 16.75 0.63 10.68
N ASN A 176 17.39 -0.53 10.51
CA ASN A 176 17.97 -1.32 11.59
C ASN A 176 16.97 -1.62 12.73
N LEU A 177 15.66 -1.65 12.43
CA LEU A 177 14.63 -1.91 13.43
C LEU A 177 14.66 -3.36 13.90
N VAL A 178 14.99 -4.29 12.99
CA VAL A 178 15.20 -5.70 13.33
C VAL A 178 16.36 -5.83 14.33
N THR A 179 17.55 -5.34 13.99
CA THR A 179 18.72 -5.38 14.86
C THR A 179 18.46 -4.73 16.22
N TRP A 180 17.72 -3.63 16.24
CA TRP A 180 17.41 -2.93 17.47
C TRP A 180 16.41 -3.70 18.34
N ALA A 181 15.36 -4.29 17.75
CA ALA A 181 14.42 -5.15 18.45
C ALA A 181 15.11 -6.38 19.04
N THR A 182 15.86 -7.13 18.22
CA THR A 182 16.58 -8.35 18.65
C THR A 182 17.60 -8.07 19.76
N ARG A 183 18.20 -6.88 19.77
CA ARG A 183 19.11 -6.49 20.87
C ARG A 183 18.38 -6.29 22.19
N LYS A 184 17.14 -5.78 22.15
CA LYS A 184 16.31 -5.57 23.34
C LYS A 184 15.72 -6.90 23.82
N ASP A 185 15.27 -7.70 22.88
CA ASP A 185 14.67 -9.01 23.10
C ASP A 185 15.04 -9.97 21.97
N PRO A 186 15.96 -10.93 22.21
CA PRO A 186 16.39 -11.90 21.21
C PRO A 186 15.27 -12.84 20.71
N SER A 187 14.15 -12.92 21.41
CA SER A 187 13.01 -13.74 20.99
C SER A 187 12.17 -13.10 19.89
N VAL A 188 12.34 -11.79 19.64
CA VAL A 188 11.60 -11.08 18.59
C VAL A 188 12.11 -11.50 17.22
N LEU A 189 11.25 -12.17 16.45
CA LEU A 189 11.55 -12.56 15.08
C LEU A 189 11.25 -11.39 14.11
N PRO A 190 11.99 -11.27 12.99
CA PRO A 190 11.70 -10.26 11.97
C PRO A 190 10.28 -10.38 11.40
N ASP A 191 9.76 -11.60 11.32
CA ASP A 191 8.43 -11.88 10.77
C ASP A 191 7.32 -11.35 11.67
N ASP A 192 7.49 -11.42 12.99
CA ASP A 192 6.55 -10.83 13.96
C ASP A 192 6.46 -9.31 13.77
N LEU A 193 7.62 -8.65 13.59
CA LEU A 193 7.66 -7.22 13.29
C LEU A 193 6.97 -6.90 11.96
N CYS A 194 7.16 -7.74 10.94
CA CYS A 194 6.47 -7.57 9.67
C CYS A 194 4.95 -7.69 9.84
N GLN A 195 4.47 -8.70 10.58
CA GLN A 195 3.05 -8.88 10.86
C GLN A 195 2.45 -7.69 11.60
N ILE A 196 3.13 -7.17 12.63
CA ILE A 196 2.70 -5.96 13.37
C ILE A 196 2.57 -4.77 12.43
N ALA A 197 3.57 -4.55 11.57
CA ALA A 197 3.57 -3.45 10.62
C ALA A 197 2.48 -3.59 9.56
N LEU A 198 2.29 -4.78 8.98
CA LEU A 198 1.24 -5.06 8.00
C LEU A 198 -0.15 -4.87 8.60
N LEU A 199 -0.38 -5.33 9.83
CA LEU A 199 -1.65 -5.11 10.52
C LEU A 199 -1.95 -3.62 10.69
N GLU A 200 -0.94 -2.81 11.00
CA GLU A 200 -1.11 -1.36 11.12
C GLU A 200 -1.35 -0.69 9.76
N ILE A 201 -0.72 -1.19 8.69
CA ILE A 201 -1.01 -0.76 7.31
C ILE A 201 -2.46 -1.05 6.98
N VAL A 202 -2.96 -2.28 7.22
CA VAL A 202 -4.38 -2.65 6.97
C VAL A 202 -5.33 -1.68 7.66
N ARG A 203 -5.09 -1.38 8.95
CA ARG A 203 -5.92 -0.46 9.74
C ARG A 203 -5.91 0.97 9.19
N SER A 204 -4.76 1.40 8.68
CA SER A 204 -4.57 2.76 8.19
C SER A 204 -5.01 2.93 6.73
N LEU A 205 -5.05 1.85 5.95
CA LEU A 205 -5.25 1.88 4.49
C LEU A 205 -6.53 2.62 4.05
N PRO A 206 -7.68 2.55 4.77
CA PRO A 206 -8.87 3.35 4.45
C PRO A 206 -8.66 4.87 4.51
N GLN A 207 -7.57 5.34 5.14
CA GLN A 207 -7.19 6.75 5.24
C GLN A 207 -6.24 7.21 4.13
N TYR A 208 -5.74 6.29 3.30
CA TYR A 208 -4.89 6.65 2.17
C TYR A 208 -5.68 7.44 1.11
N ARG A 209 -5.11 8.57 0.66
CA ARG A 209 -5.74 9.58 -0.23
C ARG A 209 -4.87 9.93 -1.45
N TYR A 210 -3.87 9.12 -1.81
CA TYR A 210 -3.01 9.34 -2.98
C TYR A 210 -2.30 10.72 -3.01
N GLY A 211 -2.07 11.36 -1.86
CA GLY A 211 -1.30 12.62 -1.79
C GLY A 211 0.22 12.42 -1.98
N SER A 212 0.67 11.19 -1.80
CA SER A 212 2.04 10.68 -2.03
C SER A 212 1.94 9.24 -2.57
N ARG A 213 3.04 8.69 -3.10
CA ARG A 213 3.14 7.25 -3.34
C ARG A 213 2.82 6.43 -2.09
N LEU A 214 2.24 5.26 -2.27
CA LEU A 214 1.84 4.34 -1.20
C LEU A 214 3.03 3.98 -0.30
N SER A 215 4.19 3.66 -0.89
CA SER A 215 5.44 3.37 -0.15
C SER A 215 5.89 4.51 0.76
N THR A 216 5.81 5.76 0.26
CA THR A 216 6.13 6.95 1.06
C THR A 216 5.16 7.14 2.22
N TRP A 217 3.86 6.87 1.99
CA TRP A 217 2.82 7.00 3.01
C TRP A 217 2.89 5.90 4.08
N VAL A 218 3.18 4.66 3.68
CA VAL A 218 3.30 3.50 4.59
C VAL A 218 4.55 3.59 5.48
N PHE A 219 5.66 4.11 4.96
CA PHE A 219 6.91 4.19 5.70
C PHE A 219 6.82 4.78 7.13
N PRO A 220 6.22 5.97 7.36
CA PRO A 220 6.05 6.49 8.72
C PRO A 220 5.15 5.61 9.60
N ILE A 221 4.17 4.90 9.04
CA ILE A 221 3.29 3.97 9.77
C ILE A 221 4.10 2.77 10.28
N ILE A 222 4.91 2.15 9.42
CA ILE A 222 5.81 1.05 9.80
C ILE A 222 6.77 1.51 10.89
N THR A 223 7.52 2.60 10.65
CA THR A 223 8.55 3.04 11.61
C THR A 223 7.95 3.37 12.98
N ARG A 224 6.79 4.03 13.03
CA ARG A 224 6.13 4.38 14.29
C ARG A 224 5.54 3.16 15.00
N SER A 225 4.87 2.26 14.29
CA SER A 225 4.26 1.06 14.90
C SER A 225 5.30 0.14 15.54
N ILE A 226 6.43 -0.05 14.87
CA ILE A 226 7.53 -0.87 15.38
C ILE A 226 8.27 -0.18 16.50
N GLN A 227 8.57 1.11 16.38
CA GLN A 227 9.16 1.89 17.47
C GLN A 227 8.28 1.82 18.74
N ASN A 228 6.96 2.02 18.60
CA ASN A 228 6.02 1.92 19.71
C ASN A 228 5.98 0.52 20.32
N THR A 229 6.17 -0.54 19.52
CA THR A 229 6.18 -1.91 20.02
C THR A 229 7.47 -2.21 20.77
N ILE A 230 8.61 -1.79 20.23
CA ILE A 230 9.91 -1.96 20.88
C ILE A 230 9.97 -1.12 22.16
N ASP A 231 9.44 0.10 22.18
CA ASP A 231 9.51 0.99 23.35
C ASP A 231 8.56 0.60 24.48
N LYS A 232 7.43 -0.03 24.16
CA LYS A 232 6.53 -0.54 25.20
C LYS A 232 7.31 -1.57 26.03
N PRO A 233 7.42 -1.37 27.36
CA PRO A 233 7.91 -2.45 28.20
C PRO A 233 6.98 -3.64 27.96
N LEU A 234 7.56 -4.80 27.67
CA LEU A 234 6.81 -6.05 27.71
C LEU A 234 6.07 -6.00 29.03
N LEU A 235 4.73 -5.94 28.97
CA LEU A 235 3.92 -5.95 30.18
C LEU A 235 4.47 -7.11 31.00
N PRO A 236 4.86 -6.87 32.27
CA PRO A 236 5.53 -7.88 33.06
C PRO A 236 4.70 -9.13 32.90
N THR A 237 5.27 -10.14 32.24
CA THR A 237 4.63 -11.43 32.00
C THR A 237 4.02 -11.76 33.33
N ILE A 238 2.69 -11.69 33.42
CA ILE A 238 1.99 -11.78 34.71
C ILE A 238 2.62 -13.02 35.34
N PRO A 239 3.39 -12.88 36.44
CA PRO A 239 4.10 -14.02 36.97
C PRO A 239 3.01 -15.06 37.16
N LEU A 240 3.10 -16.16 36.41
CA LEU A 240 2.20 -17.30 36.54
C LEU A 240 2.49 -17.85 37.93
N GLY A 241 1.94 -17.17 38.92
CA GLY A 241 1.96 -17.56 40.30
C GLY A 241 0.92 -18.65 40.42
N SER A 242 1.38 -19.78 40.94
CA SER A 242 0.56 -20.85 41.50
C SER A 242 0.04 -21.86 40.48
N GLU A 243 0.83 -22.93 40.32
CA GLU A 243 0.35 -24.31 40.39
C GLU A 243 -0.97 -24.61 39.66
N THR A 244 -0.90 -24.83 38.36
CA THR A 244 -1.74 -25.84 37.72
C THR A 244 -0.89 -26.54 36.67
N ASP A 245 -0.26 -27.63 37.11
CA ASP A 245 0.54 -28.61 36.36
C ASP A 245 -0.28 -29.37 35.29
N GLU A 246 -1.41 -28.83 34.83
CA GLU A 246 -2.43 -29.56 34.06
C GLU A 246 -2.47 -29.22 32.56
N CYS A 247 -1.70 -28.24 32.09
CA CYS A 247 -1.65 -27.89 30.65
C CYS A 247 -0.53 -28.62 29.88
N ASN A 248 -0.26 -29.88 30.24
CA ASN A 248 0.69 -30.76 29.51
C ASN A 248 -0.02 -31.90 28.75
N GLN A 249 -1.34 -31.79 28.53
CA GLN A 249 -2.10 -32.74 27.70
C GLN A 249 -3.06 -32.00 26.78
N VAL A 250 -2.53 -31.21 25.84
CA VAL A 250 -3.29 -30.89 24.63
C VAL A 250 -3.09 -32.07 23.67
N PRO A 251 -4.16 -32.70 23.18
CA PRO A 251 -4.06 -33.74 22.16
C PRO A 251 -3.29 -33.21 20.96
N ASP A 252 -2.41 -34.06 20.45
CA ASP A 252 -1.54 -33.88 19.29
C ASP A 252 -2.36 -33.75 17.99
N GLU A 253 -3.24 -32.76 17.91
CA GLU A 253 -3.94 -32.36 16.69
C GLU A 253 -3.02 -31.38 15.96
N THR A 254 -2.16 -31.95 15.12
CA THR A 254 -1.45 -31.39 13.97
C THR A 254 -1.92 -29.99 13.54
N ASP A 255 -1.39 -28.96 14.21
CA ASP A 255 -1.57 -27.57 13.84
C ASP A 255 -0.43 -27.20 12.86
N GLU A 256 -0.62 -27.51 11.57
CA GLU A 256 0.33 -27.29 10.46
C GLU A 256 0.66 -25.80 10.18
N ARG A 257 0.28 -24.87 11.06
CA ARG A 257 0.38 -23.42 10.81
C ARG A 257 1.58 -22.71 11.44
N ASN A 258 2.43 -23.43 12.16
CA ASN A 258 3.72 -22.91 12.62
C ASN A 258 4.86 -23.60 11.86
N GLN A 259 4.94 -23.37 10.54
CA GLN A 259 6.16 -23.70 9.81
C GLN A 259 7.27 -22.81 10.39
N ALA A 260 8.17 -23.42 11.15
CA ALA A 260 9.40 -22.79 11.59
C ALA A 260 10.09 -22.14 10.38
N PRO A 261 10.79 -21.00 10.55
CA PRO A 261 11.47 -20.33 9.45
C PRO A 261 12.34 -21.36 8.73
N ASP A 262 12.16 -21.48 7.42
CA ASP A 262 12.88 -22.44 6.57
C ASP A 262 14.38 -22.25 6.75
N ILE A 263 14.96 -23.08 7.64
CA ILE A 263 16.38 -23.06 7.99
C ILE A 263 17.21 -23.35 6.73
N ALA A 264 16.68 -24.15 5.80
CA ALA A 264 17.34 -24.46 4.54
C ALA A 264 17.39 -23.21 3.65
N GLY A 265 16.29 -22.47 3.51
CA GLY A 265 16.23 -21.20 2.79
C GLY A 265 17.21 -20.15 3.33
N LEU A 266 17.30 -20.01 4.66
CA LEU A 266 18.27 -19.10 5.31
C LEU A 266 19.72 -19.53 5.05
N ALA A 267 20.04 -20.83 5.21
CA ALA A 267 21.38 -21.36 4.93
C ALA A 267 21.79 -21.17 3.47
N GLN A 268 20.83 -21.31 2.55
CA GLN A 268 21.05 -21.14 1.13
C GLN A 268 21.27 -19.68 0.75
N ASP A 269 20.51 -18.74 1.32
CA ASP A 269 20.74 -17.30 1.15
C ASP A 269 22.10 -16.87 1.70
N HIS A 270 22.56 -17.46 2.81
CA HIS A 270 23.92 -17.24 3.33
C HIS A 270 25.00 -17.76 2.35
N LEU A 271 24.86 -18.98 1.84
CA LEU A 271 25.79 -19.56 0.88
C LEU A 271 25.86 -18.73 -0.41
N PHE A 272 24.70 -18.26 -0.88
CA PHE A 272 24.61 -17.38 -2.05
C PHE A 272 25.35 -16.06 -1.81
N ARG A 273 25.11 -15.41 -0.67
CA ARG A 273 25.81 -14.17 -0.28
C ARG A 273 27.32 -14.35 -0.18
N ASP A 274 27.79 -15.46 0.36
CA ASP A 274 29.22 -15.76 0.48
C ASP A 274 29.85 -16.01 -0.90
N THR A 275 29.14 -16.72 -1.78
CA THR A 275 29.57 -16.94 -3.18
C THR A 275 29.70 -15.61 -3.94
N VAL A 276 28.69 -14.74 -3.83
CA VAL A 276 28.75 -13.39 -4.42
C VAL A 276 29.92 -12.60 -3.81
N ARG A 277 30.15 -12.69 -2.50
CA ARG A 277 31.28 -12.02 -1.83
C ARG A 277 32.61 -12.46 -2.41
N GLU A 278 32.83 -13.76 -2.57
CA GLU A 278 34.07 -14.30 -3.16
C GLU A 278 34.28 -13.81 -4.60
N ILE A 279 33.23 -13.81 -5.42
CA ILE A 279 33.30 -13.33 -6.80
C ILE A 279 33.70 -11.86 -6.81
N LEU A 280 33.07 -11.03 -5.99
CA LEU A 280 33.38 -9.61 -5.95
C LEU A 280 34.81 -9.36 -5.45
N GLN A 281 35.26 -10.07 -4.42
CA GLN A 281 36.62 -9.96 -3.89
C GLN A 281 37.71 -10.37 -4.88
N ARG A 282 37.40 -11.25 -5.85
CA ARG A 282 38.35 -11.64 -6.92
C ARG A 282 38.50 -10.60 -8.02
N HIS A 283 37.49 -9.75 -8.24
CA HIS A 283 37.42 -8.86 -9.41
C HIS A 283 37.45 -7.36 -9.06
N PHE A 284 37.16 -7.00 -7.81
CA PHE A 284 37.04 -5.62 -7.37
C PHE A 284 37.82 -5.36 -6.09
N ASP A 285 38.20 -4.10 -5.90
CA ASP A 285 38.89 -3.67 -4.70
C ASP A 285 37.95 -3.77 -3.47
N PRO A 286 38.48 -3.94 -2.24
CA PRO A 286 37.67 -4.00 -1.02
C PRO A 286 36.72 -2.81 -0.85
N ARG A 287 37.13 -1.63 -1.31
CA ARG A 287 36.31 -0.41 -1.28
C ARG A 287 35.09 -0.50 -2.21
N GLU A 288 35.26 -1.06 -3.39
CA GLU A 288 34.17 -1.27 -4.37
C GLU A 288 33.23 -2.40 -3.94
N CYS A 289 33.79 -3.46 -3.35
CA CYS A 289 32.99 -4.49 -2.69
C CYS A 289 32.12 -3.88 -1.56
N HIS A 290 32.68 -2.97 -0.76
CA HIS A 290 31.92 -2.29 0.29
C HIS A 290 30.78 -1.41 -0.26
N VAL A 291 30.99 -0.75 -1.41
CA VAL A 291 29.93 -0.02 -2.12
C VAL A 291 28.75 -0.93 -2.44
N TRP A 292 29.02 -2.14 -2.95
CA TRP A 292 27.97 -3.11 -3.28
C TRP A 292 27.15 -3.51 -2.06
N TRP A 293 27.80 -3.86 -0.95
CA TRP A 293 27.08 -4.29 0.25
C TRP A 293 26.23 -3.17 0.84
N LEU A 294 26.74 -1.93 0.89
CA LEU A 294 25.93 -0.79 1.32
C LEU A 294 24.73 -0.54 0.40
N HIS A 295 24.87 -0.81 -0.90
CA HIS A 295 23.79 -0.71 -1.87
C HIS A 295 22.75 -1.83 -1.69
N VAL A 296 23.18 -3.06 -1.46
CA VAL A 296 22.31 -4.21 -1.12
C VAL A 296 21.58 -3.97 0.20
N ASP A 297 22.23 -3.33 1.18
CA ASP A 297 21.63 -2.88 2.44
C ASP A 297 20.69 -1.66 2.27
N GLY A 298 20.41 -1.26 1.02
CA GLY A 298 19.41 -0.27 0.66
C GLY A 298 19.79 1.18 0.98
N HIS A 299 21.09 1.48 1.16
CA HIS A 299 21.53 2.85 1.34
C HIS A 299 21.44 3.64 0.03
N SER A 300 21.11 4.94 0.11
CA SER A 300 21.07 5.80 -1.09
C SER A 300 22.48 6.06 -1.64
N LEU A 301 22.61 6.23 -2.96
CA LEU A 301 23.90 6.46 -3.62
C LEU A 301 24.70 7.63 -3.01
N ARG A 302 23.98 8.71 -2.67
CA ARG A 302 24.55 9.89 -1.99
C ARG A 302 25.08 9.57 -0.59
N LEU A 303 24.37 8.75 0.19
CA LEU A 303 24.81 8.33 1.53
C LEU A 303 26.04 7.42 1.44
N ILE A 304 26.04 6.49 0.49
CA ILE A 304 27.18 5.61 0.21
C ILE A 304 28.42 6.44 -0.14
N GLY A 305 28.29 7.39 -1.07
CA GLY A 305 29.37 8.28 -1.49
C GLY A 305 29.93 9.07 -0.31
N LYS A 306 29.07 9.64 0.53
CA LYS A 306 29.48 10.33 1.75
C LYS A 306 30.24 9.41 2.71
N ARG A 307 29.77 8.16 2.91
CA ARG A 307 30.35 7.20 3.86
C ARG A 307 31.75 6.71 3.44
N ILE A 308 31.97 6.53 2.14
CA ILE A 308 33.23 6.02 1.61
C ILE A 308 34.19 7.13 1.11
N GLY A 309 33.80 8.40 1.25
CA GLY A 309 34.56 9.54 0.72
C GLY A 309 34.69 9.53 -0.81
N ALA A 310 33.59 9.24 -1.52
CA ALA A 310 33.54 9.25 -2.99
C ALA A 310 32.35 10.05 -3.52
N THR A 311 32.40 10.38 -4.81
CA THR A 311 31.29 11.03 -5.51
C THR A 311 30.15 10.05 -5.77
N GLU A 312 28.92 10.55 -5.90
CA GLU A 312 27.75 9.73 -6.23
C GLU A 312 27.91 9.03 -7.61
N TRP A 313 28.59 9.68 -8.56
CA TRP A 313 28.92 9.11 -9.86
C TRP A 313 29.84 7.89 -9.76
N PHE A 314 30.83 7.92 -8.86
CA PHE A 314 31.69 6.77 -8.59
C PHE A 314 30.86 5.59 -8.06
N VAL A 315 30.00 5.84 -7.05
CA VAL A 315 29.11 4.80 -6.50
C VAL A 315 28.24 4.17 -7.59
N ARG A 316 27.62 5.00 -8.44
CA ARG A 316 26.78 4.53 -9.54
C ARG A 316 27.55 3.68 -10.54
N THR A 317 28.73 4.12 -10.96
CA THR A 317 29.56 3.40 -11.95
C THR A 317 30.08 2.08 -11.39
N THR A 318 30.49 2.02 -10.12
CA THR A 318 30.87 0.78 -9.43
C THR A 318 29.71 -0.21 -9.38
N ILE A 319 28.51 0.23 -8.99
CA ILE A 319 27.32 -0.65 -8.97
C ILE A 319 27.00 -1.18 -10.36
N THR A 320 27.09 -0.36 -11.41
CA THR A 320 26.88 -0.80 -12.78
C THR A 320 27.90 -1.87 -13.20
N LYS A 321 29.20 -1.64 -12.96
CA LYS A 321 30.25 -2.62 -13.27
C LYS A 321 30.04 -3.95 -12.55
N ILE A 322 29.66 -3.90 -11.27
CA ILE A 322 29.39 -5.11 -10.49
C ILE A 322 28.18 -5.86 -11.05
N ARG A 323 27.11 -5.15 -11.43
CA ARG A 323 25.94 -5.76 -12.09
C ARG A 323 26.29 -6.40 -13.43
N GLU A 324 27.12 -5.74 -14.23
CA GLU A 324 27.61 -6.29 -15.51
C GLU A 324 28.43 -7.56 -15.29
N LEU A 325 29.31 -7.58 -14.27
CA LEU A 325 30.05 -8.79 -13.90
C LEU A 325 29.10 -9.91 -13.52
N LEU A 326 28.18 -9.66 -12.57
CA LEU A 326 27.25 -10.68 -12.06
C LEU A 326 26.26 -11.19 -13.11
N ARG A 327 25.99 -10.39 -14.16
CA ARG A 327 25.17 -10.78 -15.33
C ARG A 327 25.94 -11.50 -16.43
N SER A 328 27.27 -11.53 -16.36
CA SER A 328 28.07 -12.18 -17.38
C SER A 328 27.72 -13.69 -17.45
N PRO A 329 27.79 -14.33 -18.63
CA PRO A 329 27.48 -15.75 -18.79
C PRO A 329 28.25 -16.64 -17.80
N ARG A 330 29.46 -16.21 -17.44
CA ARG A 330 30.32 -16.90 -16.46
C ARG A 330 29.69 -17.05 -15.08
N TYR A 331 28.85 -16.13 -14.63
CA TYR A 331 28.20 -16.17 -13.31
C TYR A 331 26.67 -16.27 -13.37
N SER A 332 26.08 -16.17 -14.57
CA SER A 332 24.62 -16.30 -14.77
C SER A 332 24.04 -17.59 -14.20
N HIS A 333 24.75 -18.71 -14.35
CA HIS A 333 24.34 -20.02 -13.83
C HIS A 333 24.18 -20.05 -12.29
N LEU A 334 24.87 -19.19 -11.54
CA LEU A 334 24.73 -19.13 -10.08
C LEU A 334 23.38 -18.56 -9.65
N TRP A 335 22.82 -17.66 -10.46
CA TRP A 335 21.47 -17.14 -10.25
C TRP A 335 20.42 -18.19 -10.63
N GLU A 336 20.61 -18.87 -11.77
CA GLU A 336 19.72 -19.95 -12.20
C GLU A 336 19.68 -21.08 -11.15
N GLN A 337 20.83 -21.48 -10.62
CA GLN A 337 20.90 -22.50 -9.55
C GLN A 337 20.22 -22.05 -8.25
N HIS A 338 20.34 -20.78 -7.87
CA HIS A 338 19.70 -20.25 -6.66
C HIS A 338 18.17 -20.22 -6.81
N GLU A 339 17.67 -19.78 -7.97
CA GLU A 339 16.24 -19.76 -8.30
C GLU A 339 15.67 -21.18 -8.40
N GLU A 340 16.35 -22.10 -9.11
CA GLU A 340 15.93 -23.51 -9.22
C GLU A 340 15.82 -24.18 -7.85
N GLN A 341 16.81 -23.95 -6.97
CA GLN A 341 16.80 -24.49 -5.63
C GLN A 341 15.68 -23.90 -4.77
N LYS A 342 15.36 -22.60 -4.91
CA LYS A 342 14.19 -21.99 -4.25
C LYS A 342 12.88 -22.59 -4.71
N THR A 343 12.74 -22.83 -6.02
CA THR A 343 11.54 -23.48 -6.57
C THR A 343 11.42 -24.94 -6.12
N ASN A 344 12.53 -25.66 -6.03
CA ASN A 344 12.55 -27.06 -5.58
C ASN A 344 12.25 -27.20 -4.09
N ALA A 345 12.72 -26.27 -3.24
CA ALA A 345 12.36 -26.24 -1.83
C ALA A 345 10.86 -26.04 -1.66
N THR A 346 10.29 -25.05 -2.36
CA THR A 346 8.85 -24.76 -2.33
C THR A 346 8.01 -25.95 -2.80
N SER A 347 8.39 -26.60 -3.91
CA SER A 347 7.65 -27.75 -4.46
C SER A 347 7.71 -29.00 -3.59
N ARG A 348 8.72 -29.15 -2.73
CA ARG A 348 8.86 -30.31 -1.86
C ARG A 348 7.95 -30.20 -0.64
N ASP A 349 7.83 -29.00 -0.09
CA ASP A 349 6.90 -28.71 1.00
C ASP A 349 5.44 -28.92 0.57
N ASP A 350 5.11 -28.58 -0.69
CA ASP A 350 3.77 -28.83 -1.25
C ASP A 350 3.45 -30.32 -1.47
N ALA A 351 4.47 -31.17 -1.69
CA ALA A 351 4.29 -32.59 -1.95
C ALA A 351 4.22 -33.45 -0.68
N GLU A 352 4.89 -33.03 0.39
CA GLU A 352 4.91 -33.76 1.68
C GLU A 352 3.70 -33.40 2.57
N GLY A 353 2.96 -32.33 2.25
CA GLY A 353 1.76 -31.86 2.98
C GLY A 353 0.39 -32.30 2.42
N SER A 354 0.32 -33.33 1.56
CA SER A 354 -0.97 -33.88 1.08
C SER A 354 -1.33 -35.16 1.86
N PRO A 355 -2.20 -35.09 2.87
CA PRO A 355 -2.60 -36.23 3.68
C PRO A 355 -3.74 -36.97 2.99
N ASP A 356 -3.46 -37.65 1.89
CA ASP A 356 -4.35 -38.67 1.32
C ASP A 356 -3.50 -39.74 0.60
N ALA A 357 -2.90 -40.61 1.41
CA ALA A 357 -2.44 -41.96 1.03
C ALA A 357 -2.48 -42.89 2.25
#